data_AF-A0A5D6VYA2-F1
#
_entry.id   AF-A0A5D6VYA2-F1
#
_cell.length_a   1.000
_cell.length_b   1.000
_cell.length_c   1.000
_cell.angle_alpha   90.00
_cell.angle_beta   90.00
_cell.angle_gamma   90.00
#
_symmetry.space_group_name_H-M   'P 1'
#
loop_
_entity.id
_entity.type
_entity.pdbx_description
1 polymer ?
#
loop_
_entity_poly.entity_id
_entity_poly.type
_entity_poly.pdbx_seq_one_letter_code
_entity_poly.pdbx_strand_id
1 'polypeptide(L)'
;MRKKTELSEDHLKDVRRRVLNSTKTLLVQYGYKRTTIRMIVEKSGVLIGSIYYIFKNKEDIFQSLILEMVQHGIAKIEERCPDETPAFRLAAICELELKEMEAAPIIRDVYKEGYDSNIVFEHMVSQFVLLAHHIFDGTELEATEAEYYERMLLIKGAMRACIAELYFEQTHDHVRSRAELMALALNLFHVPSLAVHQIIARIEEKEELWLAIANDLAMRPIGE
;
A
#
# COMPACT_ATOMS: atom_id res chain seq x y z
N MET A 1 24.29 12.54 27.08
CA MET A 1 23.24 11.52 27.00
C MET A 1 22.56 11.46 25.62
N ARG A 2 22.30 12.59 24.92
CA ARG A 2 21.75 12.61 23.54
C ARG A 2 22.44 11.65 22.54
N LYS A 3 23.77 11.67 22.47
CA LYS A 3 24.57 10.88 21.51
C LYS A 3 24.41 9.35 21.62
N LYS A 4 24.05 8.80 22.79
CA LYS A 4 23.89 7.35 23.01
C LYS A 4 22.47 6.87 22.65
N THR A 5 21.49 7.76 22.75
CA THR A 5 20.10 7.52 22.34
C THR A 5 19.96 7.61 20.82
N GLU A 6 20.58 8.62 20.18
CA GLU A 6 20.61 8.78 18.71
C GLU A 6 21.29 7.58 18.01
N LEU A 7 22.45 7.12 18.50
CA LEU A 7 23.12 5.92 17.97
C LEU A 7 22.27 4.64 18.10
N SER A 8 21.36 4.58 19.09
CA SER A 8 20.45 3.45 19.27
C SER A 8 19.27 3.50 18.31
N GLU A 9 18.72 4.68 18.03
CA GLU A 9 17.60 4.86 17.09
C GLU A 9 18.04 4.61 15.65
N ASP A 10 19.20 5.13 15.24
CA ASP A 10 19.73 4.90 13.89
C ASP A 10 20.04 3.42 13.65
N HIS A 11 20.56 2.74 14.67
CA HIS A 11 20.78 1.30 14.61
C HIS A 11 19.46 0.52 14.48
N LEU A 12 18.43 0.87 15.25
CA LEU A 12 17.12 0.21 15.15
C LEU A 12 16.46 0.46 13.78
N LYS A 13 16.59 1.66 13.21
CA LYS A 13 16.14 1.96 11.84
C LYS A 13 16.87 1.12 10.81
N ASP A 14 18.19 0.96 10.92
CA ASP A 14 18.96 0.10 10.00
C ASP A 14 18.54 -1.36 10.11
N VAL A 15 18.37 -1.88 11.34
CA VAL A 15 17.89 -3.24 11.57
C VAL A 15 16.50 -3.43 10.96
N ARG A 16 15.56 -2.53 11.25
CA ARG A 16 14.22 -2.53 10.67
C ARG A 16 14.29 -2.57 9.14
N ARG A 17 15.05 -1.66 8.54
CA ARG A 17 15.27 -1.58 7.09
C ARG A 17 15.79 -2.89 6.50
N ARG A 18 16.82 -3.50 7.09
CA ARG A 18 17.40 -4.76 6.62
C ARG A 18 16.39 -5.91 6.69
N VAL A 19 15.61 -5.98 7.77
CA VAL A 19 14.55 -6.98 7.94
C VAL A 19 13.46 -6.81 6.89
N LEU A 20 12.97 -5.58 6.67
CA LEU A 20 11.91 -5.31 5.69
C LEU A 20 12.37 -5.59 4.25
N ASN A 21 13.57 -5.16 3.86
CA ASN A 21 14.14 -5.45 2.53
C ASN A 21 14.37 -6.93 2.28
N SER A 22 14.82 -7.67 3.30
CA SER A 22 14.97 -9.12 3.22
C SER A 22 13.62 -9.80 3.11
N THR A 23 12.63 -9.33 3.86
CA THR A 23 11.25 -9.82 3.77
C THR A 23 10.66 -9.57 2.39
N LYS A 24 10.77 -8.35 1.83
CA LYS A 24 10.34 -8.03 0.46
C LYS A 24 10.95 -9.02 -0.55
N THR A 25 12.26 -9.26 -0.46
CA THR A 25 12.95 -10.22 -1.34
C THR A 25 12.41 -11.65 -1.19
N LEU A 26 12.21 -12.12 0.04
CA LEU A 26 11.73 -13.48 0.30
C LEU A 26 10.27 -13.68 -0.12
N LEU A 27 9.43 -12.67 0.06
CA LEU A 27 8.04 -12.71 -0.42
C LEU A 27 7.99 -12.82 -1.94
N VAL A 28 8.88 -12.10 -2.63
CA VAL A 28 8.99 -12.20 -4.08
C VAL A 28 9.43 -13.60 -4.51
N GLN A 29 10.34 -14.24 -3.78
CA GLN A 29 10.85 -15.56 -4.14
C GLN A 29 9.94 -16.72 -3.73
N TYR A 30 9.27 -16.62 -2.59
CA TYR A 30 8.60 -17.76 -1.94
C TYR A 30 7.11 -17.55 -1.69
N GLY A 31 6.60 -16.31 -1.76
CA GLY A 31 5.25 -15.94 -1.33
C GLY A 31 5.14 -15.75 0.19
N TYR A 32 3.99 -15.26 0.65
CA TYR A 32 3.75 -14.95 2.07
C TYR A 32 3.65 -16.21 2.92
N LYS A 33 2.93 -17.24 2.46
CA LYS A 33 2.74 -18.49 3.21
C LYS A 33 4.05 -19.23 3.50
N ARG A 34 4.96 -19.33 2.52
CA ARG A 34 6.22 -20.09 2.65
C ARG A 34 7.36 -19.31 3.31
N THR A 35 7.29 -17.98 3.35
CA THR A 35 8.30 -17.16 4.02
C THR A 35 8.22 -17.37 5.54
N THR A 36 9.36 -17.59 6.19
CA THR A 36 9.48 -17.78 7.64
C THR A 36 10.42 -16.77 8.29
N ILE A 37 10.27 -16.51 9.59
CA ILE A 37 11.19 -15.65 10.35
C ILE A 37 12.64 -16.15 10.25
N ARG A 38 12.85 -17.48 10.23
CA ARG A 38 14.19 -18.05 10.06
C ARG A 38 14.83 -17.68 8.73
N MET A 39 14.07 -17.74 7.63
CA MET A 39 14.56 -17.30 6.32
C MET A 39 14.90 -15.80 6.34
N ILE A 40 14.08 -14.99 7.02
CA ILE A 40 14.33 -13.55 7.18
C ILE A 40 15.61 -13.30 7.98
N VAL A 41 15.86 -14.03 9.07
CA VAL A 41 17.12 -13.98 9.85
C VAL A 41 18.31 -14.32 8.96
N GLU A 42 18.24 -15.45 8.24
CA GLU A 42 19.32 -15.92 7.36
C GLU A 42 19.61 -14.93 6.23
N LYS A 43 18.57 -14.34 5.61
CA LYS A 43 18.71 -13.40 4.51
C LYS A 43 19.16 -12.00 4.96
N SER A 44 18.64 -11.51 6.08
CA SER A 44 18.96 -10.18 6.59
C SER A 44 20.30 -10.10 7.30
N GLY A 45 20.80 -11.23 7.83
CA GLY A 45 21.98 -11.26 8.71
C GLY A 45 21.74 -10.55 10.05
N VAL A 46 20.48 -10.32 10.43
CA VAL A 46 20.09 -9.73 11.71
C VAL A 46 19.84 -10.84 12.72
N LEU A 47 20.34 -10.68 13.95
CA LEU A 47 20.11 -11.65 15.01
C LEU A 47 18.61 -11.77 15.33
N ILE A 48 18.14 -13.00 15.55
CA ILE A 48 16.73 -13.28 15.82
C ILE A 48 16.18 -12.46 17.01
N GLY A 49 16.99 -12.24 18.05
CA GLY A 49 16.62 -11.41 19.20
C GLY A 49 16.39 -9.94 18.83
N SER A 50 17.16 -9.39 17.89
CA SER A 50 16.97 -8.03 17.37
C SER A 50 15.71 -7.91 16.52
N ILE A 51 15.34 -8.97 15.77
CA ILE A 51 14.08 -9.00 15.04
C ILE A 51 12.91 -8.99 16.03
N TYR A 52 12.92 -9.88 17.04
CA TYR A 52 11.84 -9.94 18.04
C TYR A 52 11.75 -8.70 18.94
N TYR A 53 12.82 -7.93 19.03
CA TYR A 53 12.79 -6.63 19.70
C TYR A 53 11.94 -5.60 18.94
N ILE A 54 11.94 -5.65 17.61
CA ILE A 54 11.24 -4.69 16.74
C ILE A 54 9.86 -5.22 16.33
N PHE A 55 9.76 -6.52 16.04
CA PHE A 55 8.59 -7.15 15.46
C PHE A 55 8.14 -8.33 16.30
N LYS A 56 6.84 -8.41 16.57
CA LYS A 56 6.26 -9.47 17.42
C LYS A 56 6.25 -10.83 16.74
N ASN A 57 5.98 -10.86 15.43
CA ASN A 57 5.80 -12.08 14.65
C ASN A 57 5.98 -11.79 13.15
N LYS A 58 5.73 -12.79 12.29
CA LYS A 58 5.87 -12.65 10.83
C LYS A 58 4.85 -11.66 10.27
N GLU A 59 3.64 -11.69 10.83
CA GLU A 59 2.53 -10.83 10.45
C GLU A 59 2.91 -9.36 10.66
N ASP A 60 3.51 -9.01 11.80
CA ASP A 60 3.95 -7.64 12.13
C ASP A 60 5.05 -7.13 11.19
N ILE A 61 5.99 -8.01 10.78
CA ILE A 61 6.99 -7.68 9.75
C ILE A 61 6.31 -7.39 8.42
N PHE A 62 5.35 -8.22 8.02
CA PHE A 62 4.62 -8.07 6.77
C PHE A 62 3.75 -6.81 6.74
N GLN A 63 3.06 -6.54 7.84
CA GLN A 63 2.26 -5.35 8.05
C GLN A 63 3.12 -4.08 7.96
N SER A 64 4.24 -4.06 8.67
CA SER A 64 5.23 -2.97 8.59
C SER A 64 5.76 -2.77 7.17
N LEU A 65 6.00 -3.85 6.43
CA LEU A 65 6.43 -3.79 5.04
C LEU A 65 5.37 -3.12 4.15
N ILE A 66 4.11 -3.55 4.22
CA ILE A 66 3.01 -2.96 3.43
C ILE A 66 2.87 -1.48 3.77
N LEU A 67 2.88 -1.12 5.06
CA LEU A 67 2.76 0.27 5.49
C LEU A 67 3.84 1.17 4.85
N GLU A 68 5.10 0.72 4.88
CA GLU A 68 6.21 1.49 4.31
C GLU A 68 6.08 1.63 2.78
N MET A 69 5.58 0.60 2.09
CA MET A 69 5.31 0.67 0.65
C MET A 69 4.19 1.68 0.34
N VAL A 70 3.09 1.63 1.09
CA VAL A 70 1.96 2.56 0.94
C VAL A 70 2.40 4.00 1.19
N GLN A 71 3.11 4.25 2.30
CA GLN A 71 3.65 5.57 2.65
C GLN A 71 4.58 6.12 1.57
N HIS A 72 5.45 5.27 1.00
CA HIS A 72 6.32 5.68 -0.09
C HIS A 72 5.51 6.02 -1.36
N GLY A 73 4.51 5.21 -1.71
CA GLY A 73 3.61 5.51 -2.83
C GLY A 73 2.90 6.86 -2.67
N ILE A 74 2.39 7.14 -1.48
CA ILE A 74 1.76 8.43 -1.17
C ILE A 74 2.74 9.59 -1.30
N ALA A 75 3.93 9.47 -0.70
CA ALA A 75 4.95 10.50 -0.79
C ALA A 75 5.33 10.79 -2.26
N LYS A 76 5.37 9.76 -3.11
CA LYS A 76 5.61 9.93 -4.56
C LYS A 76 4.45 10.64 -5.25
N ILE A 77 3.21 10.32 -4.90
CA ILE A 77 2.03 11.04 -5.42
C ILE A 77 2.10 12.51 -5.00
N GLU A 78 2.38 12.82 -3.73
CA GLU A 78 2.50 14.20 -3.23
C GLU A 78 3.67 14.95 -3.88
N GLU A 79 4.81 14.30 -4.09
CA GLU A 79 5.99 14.87 -4.78
C GLU A 79 5.66 15.25 -6.24
N ARG A 80 4.92 14.38 -6.95
CA ARG A 80 4.65 14.51 -8.38
C ARG A 80 3.39 15.32 -8.69
N CYS A 81 2.47 15.40 -7.73
CA CYS A 81 1.18 16.03 -7.85
C CYS A 81 0.89 16.94 -6.63
N PRO A 82 1.74 17.94 -6.33
CA PRO A 82 1.66 18.70 -5.08
C PRO A 82 0.37 19.52 -4.97
N ASP A 83 -0.14 20.04 -6.09
CA ASP A 83 -1.28 20.95 -6.15
C ASP A 83 -2.64 20.23 -6.28
N GLU A 84 -2.65 18.90 -6.24
CA GLU A 84 -3.87 18.11 -6.40
C GLU A 84 -4.68 17.99 -5.12
N THR A 85 -6.00 17.84 -5.29
CA THR A 85 -6.97 17.78 -4.20
C THR A 85 -6.86 16.48 -3.39
N PRO A 86 -7.34 16.46 -2.13
CA PRO A 86 -7.46 15.22 -1.34
C PRO A 86 -8.20 14.10 -2.07
N ALA A 87 -9.30 14.44 -2.76
CA ALA A 87 -10.07 13.51 -3.58
C ALA A 87 -9.22 12.92 -4.72
N PHE A 88 -8.46 13.75 -5.44
CA PHE A 88 -7.54 13.27 -6.48
C PHE A 88 -6.49 12.31 -5.89
N ARG A 89 -5.93 12.63 -4.72
CA ARG A 89 -4.92 11.78 -4.07
C ARG A 89 -5.48 10.39 -3.74
N LEU A 90 -6.71 10.29 -3.22
CA LEU A 90 -7.37 9.00 -2.99
C LEU A 90 -7.51 8.18 -4.28
N ALA A 91 -7.94 8.79 -5.38
CA ALA A 91 -8.05 8.13 -6.68
C ALA A 91 -6.68 7.69 -7.21
N ALA A 92 -5.67 8.56 -7.10
CA ALA A 92 -4.29 8.25 -7.50
C ALA A 92 -3.69 7.09 -6.72
N ILE A 93 -3.97 6.97 -5.42
CA ILE A 93 -3.55 5.83 -4.60
C ILE A 93 -4.20 4.53 -5.10
N CYS A 94 -5.49 4.56 -5.43
CA CYS A 94 -6.18 3.39 -5.98
C CYS A 94 -5.56 2.96 -7.32
N GLU A 95 -5.32 3.92 -8.22
CA GLU A 95 -4.70 3.62 -9.53
C GLU A 95 -3.27 3.09 -9.37
N LEU A 96 -2.48 3.69 -8.48
CA LEU A 96 -1.12 3.25 -8.22
C LEU A 96 -1.07 1.82 -7.72
N GLU A 97 -1.89 1.45 -6.73
CA GLU A 97 -1.96 0.07 -6.24
C GLU A 97 -2.32 -0.91 -7.35
N LEU A 98 -3.31 -0.58 -8.20
CA LEU A 98 -3.73 -1.43 -9.33
C LEU A 98 -2.61 -1.59 -10.36
N LYS A 99 -1.88 -0.51 -10.68
CA LYS A 99 -0.74 -0.54 -11.60
C LYS A 99 0.41 -1.38 -11.05
N GLU A 100 0.70 -1.32 -9.75
CA GLU A 100 1.68 -2.20 -9.11
C GLU A 100 1.29 -3.68 -9.26
N MET A 101 0.02 -4.01 -9.00
CA MET A 101 -0.47 -5.39 -9.11
C MET A 101 -0.48 -5.90 -10.56
N GLU A 102 -0.73 -5.03 -11.54
CA GLU A 102 -0.65 -5.37 -12.96
C GLU A 102 0.79 -5.60 -13.42
N ALA A 103 1.71 -4.71 -13.03
CA ALA A 103 3.10 -4.74 -13.49
C ALA A 103 3.93 -5.87 -12.85
N ALA A 104 3.57 -6.31 -11.64
CA ALA A 104 4.36 -7.28 -10.88
C ALA A 104 3.52 -8.48 -10.41
N PRO A 105 3.38 -9.56 -11.22
CA PRO A 105 2.58 -10.74 -10.88
C PRO A 105 2.93 -11.37 -9.53
N ILE A 106 4.21 -11.32 -9.16
CA ILE A 106 4.69 -11.83 -7.88
C ILE A 106 4.17 -10.99 -6.71
N ILE A 107 4.19 -9.65 -6.83
CA ILE A 107 3.65 -8.75 -5.80
C ILE A 107 2.13 -8.94 -5.71
N ARG A 108 1.46 -9.08 -6.86
CA ARG A 108 0.04 -9.41 -6.94
C ARG A 108 -0.32 -10.67 -6.18
N ASP A 109 0.46 -11.76 -6.33
CA ASP A 109 0.22 -13.01 -5.59
C ASP A 109 0.34 -12.81 -4.07
N VAL A 110 1.32 -12.02 -3.63
CA VAL A 110 1.52 -11.68 -2.21
C VAL A 110 0.35 -10.86 -1.66
N TYR A 111 -0.13 -9.86 -2.40
CA TYR A 111 -1.31 -9.07 -2.02
C TYR A 111 -2.56 -9.94 -1.97
N LYS A 112 -2.77 -10.83 -2.95
CA LYS A 112 -3.88 -11.78 -2.95
C LYS A 112 -3.88 -12.67 -1.71
N GLU A 113 -2.72 -13.20 -1.31
CA GLU A 113 -2.60 -13.95 -0.05
C GLU A 113 -2.91 -13.09 1.18
N GLY A 114 -2.55 -11.81 1.15
CA GLY A 114 -2.88 -10.85 2.21
C GLY A 114 -4.38 -10.59 2.33
N TYR A 115 -5.08 -10.39 1.21
CA TYR A 115 -6.54 -10.24 1.16
C TYR A 115 -7.31 -11.50 1.59
N ASP A 116 -6.72 -12.69 1.43
CA ASP A 116 -7.31 -13.96 1.87
C ASP A 116 -7.11 -14.22 3.38
N SER A 117 -6.27 -13.44 4.07
CA SER A 117 -6.00 -13.56 5.50
C SER A 117 -6.76 -12.51 6.30
N ASN A 118 -7.67 -12.93 7.19
CA ASN A 118 -8.46 -12.00 8.00
C ASN A 118 -7.60 -10.99 8.78
N ILE A 119 -6.52 -11.46 9.41
CA ILE A 119 -5.63 -10.63 10.24
C ILE A 119 -4.89 -9.60 9.38
N VAL A 120 -4.38 -10.03 8.23
CA VAL A 120 -3.63 -9.14 7.34
C VAL A 120 -4.58 -8.15 6.66
N PHE A 121 -5.76 -8.61 6.23
CA PHE A 121 -6.74 -7.77 5.59
C PHE A 121 -7.32 -6.71 6.54
N GLU A 122 -7.70 -7.09 7.77
CA GLU A 122 -8.13 -6.14 8.81
C GLU A 122 -7.06 -5.08 9.05
N HIS A 123 -5.79 -5.48 9.15
CA HIS A 123 -4.71 -4.54 9.32
C HIS A 123 -4.49 -3.64 8.11
N MET A 124 -4.62 -4.18 6.89
CA MET A 124 -4.57 -3.38 5.66
C MET A 124 -5.65 -2.29 5.71
N VAL A 125 -6.87 -2.62 6.11
CA VAL A 125 -7.94 -1.62 6.31
C VAL A 125 -7.51 -0.56 7.33
N SER A 126 -7.00 -0.95 8.51
CA SER A 126 -6.53 0.00 9.52
C SER A 126 -5.43 0.94 9.00
N GLN A 127 -4.50 0.47 8.19
CA GLN A 127 -3.46 1.33 7.61
C GLN A 127 -4.04 2.35 6.63
N PHE A 128 -5.05 1.96 5.86
CA PHE A 128 -5.74 2.88 4.96
C PHE A 128 -6.68 3.85 5.69
N VAL A 129 -7.12 3.53 6.91
CA VAL A 129 -7.79 4.50 7.78
C VAL A 129 -6.81 5.60 8.22
N LEU A 130 -5.59 5.23 8.64
CA LEU A 130 -4.55 6.22 8.97
C LEU A 130 -4.22 7.11 7.77
N LEU A 131 -4.27 6.55 6.56
CA LEU A 131 -4.12 7.31 5.32
C LEU A 131 -5.29 8.26 5.08
N ALA A 132 -6.52 7.82 5.31
CA ALA A 132 -7.69 8.68 5.18
C ALA A 132 -7.57 9.90 6.11
N HIS A 133 -7.13 9.70 7.35
CA HIS A 133 -6.81 10.80 8.27
C HIS A 133 -5.78 11.77 7.69
N HIS A 134 -4.65 11.26 7.19
CA HIS A 134 -3.61 12.11 6.58
C HIS A 134 -4.10 12.92 5.39
N ILE A 135 -5.02 12.38 4.59
CA ILE A 135 -5.51 13.02 3.37
C ILE A 135 -6.66 14.01 3.66
N PHE A 136 -7.58 13.66 4.56
CA PHE A 136 -8.88 14.31 4.66
C PHE A 136 -9.12 15.11 5.95
N ASP A 137 -8.34 14.91 7.02
CA ASP A 137 -8.55 15.65 8.25
C ASP A 137 -8.31 17.16 8.04
N GLY A 138 -9.23 17.98 8.54
CA GLY A 138 -9.24 19.43 8.32
C GLY A 138 -9.75 19.87 6.94
N THR A 139 -10.26 18.94 6.13
CA THR A 139 -10.86 19.22 4.82
C THR A 139 -12.39 19.10 4.87
N GLU A 140 -13.08 19.51 3.81
CA GLU A 140 -14.54 19.34 3.69
C GLU A 140 -14.99 17.88 3.55
N LEU A 141 -14.05 16.96 3.32
CA LEU A 141 -14.29 15.52 3.15
C LEU A 141 -13.93 14.71 4.41
N GLU A 142 -13.57 15.40 5.50
CA GLU A 142 -13.28 14.79 6.80
C GLU A 142 -14.46 13.93 7.27
N ALA A 143 -14.15 12.80 7.90
CA ALA A 143 -15.14 11.90 8.47
C ALA A 143 -14.67 11.32 9.80
N THR A 144 -15.59 10.67 10.51
CA THR A 144 -15.27 9.99 11.75
C THR A 144 -14.43 8.73 11.51
N GLU A 145 -13.70 8.28 12.53
CA GLU A 145 -12.93 7.03 12.50
C GLU A 145 -13.77 5.84 11.98
N ALA A 146 -15.01 5.72 12.45
CA ALA A 146 -15.92 4.63 12.05
C ALA A 146 -16.29 4.72 10.56
N GLU A 147 -16.58 5.93 10.06
CA GLU A 147 -16.87 6.15 8.64
C GLU A 147 -15.64 5.87 7.77
N TYR A 148 -14.44 6.32 8.17
CA TYR A 148 -13.22 5.98 7.45
C TYR A 148 -13.01 4.47 7.41
N TYR A 149 -13.21 3.77 8.52
CA TYR A 149 -13.08 2.31 8.56
C TYR A 149 -14.04 1.61 7.59
N GLU A 150 -15.32 1.97 7.61
CA GLU A 150 -16.33 1.40 6.71
C GLU A 150 -16.01 1.69 5.24
N ARG A 151 -15.65 2.94 4.92
CA ARG A 151 -15.27 3.35 3.56
C ARG A 151 -14.03 2.60 3.07
N MET A 152 -12.97 2.54 3.89
CA MET A 152 -11.73 1.84 3.53
C MET A 152 -11.95 0.33 3.36
N LEU A 153 -12.78 -0.28 4.21
CA LEU A 153 -13.15 -1.69 4.08
C LEU A 153 -13.82 -1.96 2.72
N LEU A 154 -14.78 -1.12 2.31
CA LEU A 154 -15.48 -1.26 1.04
C LEU A 154 -14.55 -1.04 -0.17
N ILE A 155 -13.73 0.01 -0.12
CA ILE A 155 -12.75 0.32 -1.18
C ILE A 155 -11.78 -0.86 -1.32
N LYS A 156 -11.29 -1.42 -0.22
CA LYS A 156 -10.36 -2.56 -0.27
C LYS A 156 -11.05 -3.86 -0.69
N GLY A 157 -12.33 -4.04 -0.37
CA GLY A 157 -13.14 -5.11 -0.93
C GLY A 157 -13.25 -5.02 -2.46
N ALA A 158 -13.51 -3.83 -2.99
CA ALA A 158 -13.58 -3.59 -4.43
C ALA A 158 -12.20 -3.68 -5.11
N MET A 159 -11.13 -3.22 -4.44
CA MET A 159 -9.73 -3.40 -4.87
C MET A 159 -9.40 -4.90 -5.01
N ARG A 160 -9.79 -5.72 -4.04
CA ARG A 160 -9.64 -7.18 -4.12
C ARG A 160 -10.32 -7.76 -5.35
N ALA A 161 -11.51 -7.27 -5.70
CA ALA A 161 -12.21 -7.72 -6.90
C ALA A 161 -11.46 -7.35 -8.19
N CYS A 162 -10.92 -6.13 -8.27
CA CYS A 162 -10.08 -5.68 -9.39
C CYS A 162 -8.74 -6.45 -9.49
N ILE A 163 -8.19 -6.90 -8.37
CA ILE A 163 -7.01 -7.77 -8.38
C ILE A 163 -7.39 -9.18 -8.85
N ALA A 164 -8.54 -9.69 -8.42
CA ALA A 164 -9.01 -11.04 -8.75
C ALA A 164 -9.28 -11.21 -10.26
N GLU A 165 -9.82 -10.19 -10.93
CA GLU A 165 -10.10 -10.25 -12.38
C GLU A 165 -8.84 -10.47 -13.23
N LEU A 166 -7.66 -10.08 -12.75
CA LEU A 166 -6.38 -10.34 -13.43
C LEU A 166 -6.01 -11.84 -13.49
N TYR A 167 -6.76 -12.70 -12.81
CA TYR A 167 -6.61 -14.15 -12.82
C TYR A 167 -7.77 -14.88 -13.52
N PHE A 168 -8.77 -14.15 -14.02
CA PHE A 168 -9.92 -14.79 -14.67
C PHE A 168 -9.56 -15.28 -16.08
N GLU A 169 -10.16 -16.41 -16.48
CA GLU A 169 -10.00 -16.95 -17.83
C GLU A 169 -10.73 -16.11 -18.89
N GLN A 170 -11.82 -15.45 -18.49
CA GLN A 170 -12.57 -14.54 -19.36
C GLN A 170 -11.89 -13.17 -19.39
N THR A 171 -11.66 -12.64 -20.60
CA THR A 171 -11.14 -11.28 -20.80
C THR A 171 -12.15 -10.24 -20.33
N HIS A 172 -11.72 -9.37 -19.41
CA HIS A 172 -12.51 -8.25 -18.89
C HIS A 172 -11.81 -6.93 -19.26
N ASP A 173 -12.61 -5.86 -19.36
CA ASP A 173 -12.07 -4.51 -19.54
C ASP A 173 -11.59 -3.97 -18.18
N HIS A 174 -10.31 -4.20 -17.89
CA HIS A 174 -9.67 -3.76 -16.65
C HIS A 174 -9.72 -2.24 -16.48
N VAL A 175 -9.70 -1.47 -17.57
CA VAL A 175 -9.75 0.00 -17.50
C VAL A 175 -11.09 0.43 -16.91
N ARG A 176 -12.18 -0.20 -17.37
CA ARG A 176 -13.51 0.07 -16.83
C ARG A 176 -13.63 -0.30 -15.35
N SER A 177 -13.17 -1.47 -14.94
CA SER A 177 -13.22 -1.89 -13.53
C SER A 177 -12.46 -0.92 -12.61
N ARG A 178 -11.31 -0.41 -13.05
CA ARG A 178 -10.52 0.59 -12.32
C ARG A 178 -11.24 1.93 -12.17
N ALA A 179 -11.83 2.41 -13.26
CA ALA A 179 -12.64 3.63 -13.23
C ALA A 179 -13.81 3.50 -12.24
N GLU A 180 -14.49 2.35 -12.23
CA GLU A 180 -15.59 2.08 -11.29
C GLU A 180 -15.09 1.97 -9.83
N LEU A 181 -13.92 1.39 -9.59
CA LEU A 181 -13.30 1.39 -8.26
C LEU A 181 -13.00 2.81 -7.76
N MET A 182 -12.39 3.64 -8.60
CA MET A 182 -12.11 5.05 -8.26
C MET A 182 -13.41 5.84 -8.05
N ALA A 183 -14.42 5.62 -8.89
CA ALA A 183 -15.73 6.24 -8.72
C ALA A 183 -16.38 5.83 -7.41
N LEU A 184 -16.36 4.53 -7.04
CA LEU A 184 -16.83 4.04 -5.75
C LEU A 184 -16.10 4.74 -4.60
N ALA A 185 -14.76 4.77 -4.64
CA ALA A 185 -13.95 5.42 -3.63
C ALA A 185 -14.33 6.89 -3.44
N LEU A 186 -14.42 7.66 -4.52
CA LEU A 186 -14.76 9.09 -4.45
C LEU A 186 -16.20 9.33 -3.99
N ASN A 187 -17.16 8.50 -4.44
CA ASN A 187 -18.56 8.61 -4.04
C ASN A 187 -18.78 8.29 -2.55
N LEU A 188 -18.00 7.36 -1.99
CA LEU A 188 -18.01 7.06 -0.55
C LEU A 188 -17.58 8.26 0.31
N PHE A 189 -16.85 9.21 -0.26
CA PHE A 189 -16.48 10.49 0.36
C PHE A 189 -17.38 11.65 -0.08
N HIS A 190 -18.49 11.37 -0.74
CA HIS A 190 -19.45 12.38 -1.21
C HIS A 190 -18.89 13.41 -2.19
N VAL A 191 -17.83 13.05 -2.93
CA VAL A 191 -17.29 13.91 -3.99
C VAL A 191 -18.35 14.11 -5.08
N PRO A 192 -18.63 15.36 -5.53
CA PRO A 192 -19.65 15.61 -6.54
C PRO A 192 -19.40 14.86 -7.84
N SER A 193 -20.45 14.31 -8.47
CA SER A 193 -20.29 13.45 -9.65
C SER A 193 -19.51 14.10 -10.78
N LEU A 194 -19.67 15.40 -11.02
CA LEU A 194 -18.87 16.11 -12.04
C LEU A 194 -17.37 16.07 -11.72
N ALA A 195 -17.00 16.27 -10.45
CA ALA A 195 -15.61 16.20 -10.00
C ALA A 195 -15.07 14.76 -10.06
N VAL A 196 -15.90 13.75 -9.77
CA VAL A 196 -15.52 12.33 -9.93
C VAL A 196 -15.05 12.04 -11.36
N HIS A 197 -15.85 12.42 -12.37
CA HIS A 197 -15.48 12.19 -13.77
C HIS A 197 -14.21 12.96 -14.17
N GLN A 198 -14.06 14.20 -13.72
CA GLN A 198 -12.87 15.02 -13.99
C GLN A 198 -11.61 14.43 -13.37
N ILE A 199 -11.70 13.95 -12.13
CA ILE A 199 -10.58 13.31 -11.43
C ILE A 199 -10.16 12.03 -12.16
N ILE A 200 -11.13 11.15 -12.48
CA ILE A 200 -10.82 9.88 -13.18
C ILE A 200 -10.17 10.15 -14.54
N ALA A 201 -10.73 11.05 -15.36
CA ALA A 201 -10.14 11.41 -16.64
C ALA A 201 -8.70 11.94 -16.48
N ARG A 202 -8.46 12.77 -15.46
CA ARG A 202 -7.13 13.31 -15.15
C ARG A 202 -6.15 12.24 -14.66
N ILE A 203 -6.62 11.21 -13.96
CA ILE A 203 -5.81 10.04 -13.60
C ILE A 203 -5.44 9.27 -14.87
N GLU A 204 -6.40 8.99 -15.75
CA GLU A 204 -6.17 8.25 -17.01
C GLU A 204 -5.18 8.98 -17.93
N GLU A 205 -5.27 10.31 -18.04
CA GLU A 205 -4.30 11.15 -18.79
C GLU A 205 -2.85 11.04 -18.27
N LYS A 206 -2.66 10.55 -17.04
CA LYS A 206 -1.36 10.43 -16.37
C LYS A 206 -0.84 8.98 -16.32
N GLU A 207 -1.29 8.11 -17.22
CA GLU A 207 -0.91 6.69 -17.22
C GLU A 207 0.61 6.44 -17.14
N GLU A 208 1.42 7.18 -17.91
CA GLU A 208 2.89 7.04 -17.87
C GLU A 208 3.49 7.41 -16.51
N LEU A 209 2.88 8.36 -15.78
CA LEU A 209 3.32 8.74 -14.44
C LEU A 209 3.10 7.60 -13.46
N TRP A 210 1.92 6.97 -13.49
CA TRP A 210 1.60 5.87 -12.57
C TRP A 210 2.49 4.66 -12.82
N LEU A 211 2.77 4.35 -14.09
CA LEU A 211 3.72 3.30 -14.45
C LEU A 211 5.13 3.62 -13.95
N ALA A 212 5.58 4.88 -14.07
CA ALA A 212 6.89 5.30 -13.57
C ALA A 212 6.98 5.18 -12.03
N ILE A 213 5.95 5.60 -11.30
CA ILE A 213 5.92 5.49 -9.83
C ILE A 213 5.89 4.01 -9.42
N ALA A 214 5.03 3.18 -10.02
CA ALA A 214 4.95 1.75 -9.71
C ALA A 214 6.28 1.03 -9.94
N ASN A 215 6.97 1.33 -11.04
CA ASN A 215 8.30 0.78 -11.33
C ASN A 215 9.36 1.22 -10.30
N ASP A 216 9.34 2.49 -9.88
CA ASP A 216 10.25 3.01 -8.86
C ASP A 216 10.04 2.28 -7.51
N LEU A 217 8.78 2.08 -7.11
CA LEU A 217 8.42 1.37 -5.87
C LEU A 217 8.79 -0.12 -5.91
N ALA A 218 8.63 -0.77 -7.06
CA ALA A 218 9.03 -2.17 -7.25
C ALA A 218 10.56 -2.34 -7.10
N MET A 219 11.34 -1.44 -7.70
CA MET A 219 12.80 -1.55 -7.78
C MET A 219 13.53 -1.03 -6.55
N ARG A 220 12.96 -0.10 -5.78
CA ARG A 220 13.64 0.51 -4.63
C ARG A 220 13.65 -0.36 -3.37
N PRO A 221 14.77 -0.37 -2.63
CA PRO A 221 14.80 -0.78 -1.23
C PRO A 221 13.92 0.14 -0.38
N ILE A 222 13.36 -0.40 0.70
CA ILE A 222 12.65 0.35 1.72
C ILE A 222 13.65 1.17 2.52
N GLY A 223 13.29 2.41 2.86
CA GLY A 223 14.08 3.29 3.74
C GLY A 223 15.34 3.88 3.09
N GLU A 224 15.32 4.09 1.77
CA GLU A 224 16.30 4.91 1.01
C GLU A 224 15.71 6.26 0.59
#